data_AF-A0A166YHF6-F1
#
_entry.id   AF-A0A166YHF6-F1
#
_cell.length_a   1.000
_cell.length_b   1.000
_cell.length_c   1.000
_cell.angle_alpha   90.00
_cell.angle_beta   90.00
_cell.angle_gamma   90.00
#
_symmetry.space_group_name_H-M   'P 1'
#
loop_
_entity.id
_entity.type
_entity.pdbx_description
1 polymer ?
#
loop_
_entity_poly.entity_id
_entity_poly.type
_entity_poly.pdbx_seq_one_letter_code
_entity_poly.pdbx_strand_id
1 'polypeptide(L)'
;MEPLVSRNEEGERMSDIARELPQVPVGDFSRAIQVIAYVMSSLSTLVIALRVYERLKLSESRKVWGWDDTFAVAGWIPLWPSVAFLIIATRWGLGAHDAQIPERGLIYYQIKVKEDMFYFEVIYFASSVLTKLAMAIMIVRLSSTRVYSYIIWGNMAVLGINTTVCMVIMLVGCHPIPALWNEKLGYCRIPNGWMLVSYAGSVILAMVDWTCAITPFFMIRSLQMPKRRKISLQAVLSFGVIGSAAGLVRMGYYHSYDTTKHPNESLYNWGQTVLWSVLEACLGIIACSLPPLRKLLSTYYRGSTSDESRGINSVVSSS
;
A
#
# COMPACT_ATOMS: atom_id res chain seq x y z
N MET A 1 -37.91 -12.94 -16.53
CA MET A 1 -36.59 -12.90 -17.19
C MET A 1 -36.63 -11.68 -18.10
N GLU A 2 -36.20 -10.51 -17.60
CA GLU A 2 -36.08 -9.32 -18.45
C GLU A 2 -35.17 -9.63 -19.64
N PRO A 3 -35.50 -9.19 -20.86
CA PRO A 3 -34.66 -9.43 -22.02
C PRO A 3 -33.27 -8.81 -21.78
N LEU A 4 -32.21 -9.58 -21.99
CA LEU A 4 -30.82 -9.16 -21.72
C LEU A 4 -30.44 -7.83 -22.41
N VAL A 5 -31.10 -7.50 -23.52
CA VAL A 5 -30.94 -6.24 -24.25
C VAL A 5 -31.43 -5.04 -23.42
N SER A 6 -32.62 -5.12 -22.81
CA SER A 6 -33.15 -4.01 -22.00
C SER A 6 -32.31 -3.78 -20.75
N ARG A 7 -31.75 -4.85 -20.17
CA ARG A 7 -30.89 -4.77 -18.98
C ARG A 7 -29.54 -4.09 -19.28
N ASN A 8 -28.95 -4.38 -20.45
CA ASN A 8 -27.71 -3.74 -20.88
C ASN A 8 -27.91 -2.26 -21.22
N GLU A 9 -29.02 -1.91 -21.90
CA GLU A 9 -29.39 -0.52 -22.20
C GLU A 9 -29.60 0.29 -20.91
N GLU A 10 -30.25 -0.30 -19.90
CA GLU A 10 -30.36 0.31 -18.57
C GLU A 10 -28.98 0.52 -17.91
N GLY A 11 -28.09 -0.46 -18.03
CA GLY A 11 -26.72 -0.37 -17.50
C GLY A 11 -25.89 0.74 -18.15
N GLU A 12 -25.97 0.90 -19.47
CA GLU A 12 -25.30 1.98 -20.20
C GLU A 12 -25.85 3.33 -19.77
N ARG A 13 -27.17 3.48 -19.73
CA ARG A 13 -27.83 4.69 -19.25
C ARG A 13 -27.45 5.04 -17.81
N MET A 14 -27.30 4.05 -16.94
CA MET A 14 -26.82 4.28 -15.58
C MET A 14 -25.38 4.78 -15.53
N SER A 15 -24.53 4.26 -16.40
CA SER A 15 -23.12 4.68 -16.49
C SER A 15 -22.98 6.10 -17.03
N ASP A 16 -23.84 6.50 -17.97
CA ASP A 16 -23.87 7.87 -18.51
C ASP A 16 -24.38 8.88 -17.48
N ILE A 17 -25.46 8.56 -16.77
CA ILE A 17 -25.94 9.39 -15.65
C ILE A 17 -24.85 9.54 -14.59
N ALA A 18 -24.12 8.46 -14.28
CA ALA A 18 -23.04 8.51 -13.29
C ALA A 18 -21.86 9.41 -13.70
N ARG A 19 -21.66 9.69 -15.00
CA ARG A 19 -20.62 10.61 -15.49
C ARG A 19 -21.01 12.08 -15.34
N GLU A 20 -22.30 12.38 -15.36
CA GLU A 20 -22.84 13.75 -15.30
C GLU A 20 -23.17 14.21 -13.86
N LEU A 21 -22.97 13.34 -12.86
CA LEU A 21 -23.30 13.68 -11.47
C LEU A 21 -22.41 14.78 -10.90
N PRO A 22 -22.98 15.71 -10.12
CA PRO A 22 -22.19 16.65 -9.34
C PRO A 22 -21.41 15.90 -8.26
N GLN A 23 -20.26 16.43 -7.86
CA GLN A 23 -19.48 15.86 -6.76
C GLN A 23 -20.21 16.03 -5.43
N VAL A 24 -20.09 15.03 -4.55
CA VAL A 24 -20.68 15.09 -3.21
C VAL A 24 -19.76 15.94 -2.32
N PRO A 25 -20.30 16.82 -1.45
CA PRO A 25 -19.49 17.52 -0.48
C PRO A 25 -18.72 16.52 0.39
N VAL A 26 -17.40 16.69 0.47
CA VAL A 26 -16.50 15.78 1.19
C VAL A 26 -16.84 15.83 2.68
N GLY A 27 -17.33 14.72 3.23
CA GLY A 27 -17.62 14.55 4.66
C GLY A 27 -16.34 14.49 5.51
N ASP A 28 -16.49 14.56 6.83
CA ASP A 28 -15.35 14.68 7.74
C ASP A 28 -14.40 13.47 7.69
N PHE A 29 -14.94 12.25 7.56
CA PHE A 29 -14.11 11.05 7.41
C PHE A 29 -13.40 11.00 6.05
N SER A 30 -14.09 11.32 4.96
CA SER A 30 -13.49 11.43 3.62
C SER A 30 -12.35 12.48 3.59
N ARG A 31 -12.49 13.61 4.30
CA ARG A 31 -11.40 14.59 4.47
C ARG A 31 -10.23 14.00 5.24
N ALA A 32 -10.48 13.24 6.31
CA ALA A 32 -9.42 12.57 7.05
C ALA A 32 -8.64 11.59 6.16
N ILE A 33 -9.33 10.82 5.30
CA ILE A 33 -8.70 9.94 4.31
C ILE A 33 -7.76 10.74 3.39
N GLN A 34 -8.23 11.86 2.83
CA GLN A 34 -7.42 12.71 1.96
C GLN A 34 -6.18 13.26 2.68
N VAL A 35 -6.36 13.82 3.87
CA VAL A 35 -5.25 14.40 4.66
C VAL A 35 -4.20 13.33 4.97
N ILE A 36 -4.61 12.16 5.46
CA ILE A 36 -3.69 11.07 5.78
C ILE A 36 -2.97 10.58 4.52
N ALA A 37 -3.70 10.40 3.41
CA ALA A 37 -3.11 9.97 2.14
C ALA A 37 -2.06 10.97 1.63
N TYR A 38 -2.32 12.28 1.69
CA TYR A 38 -1.36 13.31 1.29
C TYR A 38 -0.13 13.36 2.20
N VAL A 39 -0.32 13.32 3.51
CA VAL A 39 0.79 13.37 4.48
C VAL A 39 1.68 12.13 4.36
N MET A 40 1.10 10.95 4.19
CA MET A 40 1.86 9.70 4.10
C MET A 40 2.53 9.50 2.74
N SER A 41 1.88 9.89 1.65
CA SER A 41 2.49 9.84 0.31
C SER A 41 3.61 10.86 0.12
N SER A 42 3.48 12.06 0.71
CA SER A 42 4.56 13.05 0.71
C SER A 42 5.74 12.60 1.58
N LEU A 43 5.48 12.05 2.77
CA LEU A 43 6.52 11.49 3.63
C LEU A 43 7.26 10.33 2.95
N SER A 44 6.54 9.39 2.34
CA SER A 44 7.17 8.25 1.65
C SER A 44 8.00 8.71 0.44
N THR A 45 7.52 9.73 -0.29
CA THR A 45 8.26 10.37 -1.38
C THR A 45 9.55 11.01 -0.90
N LEU A 46 9.51 11.78 0.20
CA LEU A 46 10.70 12.38 0.80
C LEU A 46 11.73 11.31 1.18
N VAL A 47 11.28 10.22 1.79
CA VAL A 47 12.15 9.12 2.23
C VAL A 47 12.80 8.40 1.04
N ILE A 48 12.06 8.16 -0.05
CA ILE A 48 12.64 7.60 -1.28
C ILE A 48 13.59 8.57 -1.95
N ALA A 49 13.25 9.86 -2.00
CA ALA A 49 14.13 10.87 -2.58
C ALA A 49 15.47 10.93 -1.82
N LEU A 50 15.42 10.89 -0.48
CA LEU A 50 16.61 10.78 0.37
C LEU A 50 17.39 9.50 0.07
N ARG A 51 16.72 8.35 -0.09
CA ARG A 51 17.38 7.09 -0.46
C ARG A 51 18.11 7.20 -1.79
N VAL A 52 17.46 7.74 -2.82
CA VAL A 52 18.06 7.92 -4.14
C VAL A 52 19.24 8.89 -4.08
N TYR A 53 19.07 10.02 -3.40
CA TYR A 53 20.15 11.00 -3.19
C TYR A 53 21.37 10.36 -2.53
N GLU A 54 21.16 9.56 -1.48
CA GLU A 54 22.25 8.83 -0.81
C GLU A 54 22.97 7.87 -1.75
N ARG A 55 22.21 7.10 -2.54
CA ARG A 55 22.81 6.14 -3.48
C ARG A 55 23.59 6.85 -4.57
N LEU A 56 23.13 8.01 -5.05
CA LEU A 56 23.82 8.82 -6.05
C LEU A 56 25.07 9.49 -5.47
N LYS A 57 25.00 10.08 -4.29
CA LYS A 57 26.13 10.77 -3.64
C LYS A 57 27.22 9.81 -3.17
N LEU A 58 26.86 8.66 -2.58
CA LEU A 58 27.85 7.63 -2.24
C LEU A 58 28.41 6.92 -3.49
N SER A 59 27.73 6.99 -4.65
CA SER A 59 28.20 6.41 -5.92
C SER A 59 29.52 7.01 -6.39
N GLU A 60 29.82 8.27 -6.05
CA GLU A 60 31.10 8.90 -6.38
C GLU A 60 32.31 8.16 -5.75
N SER A 61 32.11 7.39 -4.67
CA SER A 61 33.16 6.56 -4.05
C SER A 61 33.00 5.05 -4.28
N ARG A 62 31.82 4.54 -4.66
CA ARG A 62 31.59 3.12 -4.99
C ARG A 62 30.23 2.95 -5.67
N LYS A 63 30.21 2.57 -6.96
CA LYS A 63 28.99 2.18 -7.71
C LYS A 63 28.29 1.01 -7.00
N VAL A 64 27.27 1.27 -6.18
CA VAL A 64 26.46 0.23 -5.53
C VAL A 64 24.98 0.54 -5.67
N TRP A 65 24.52 0.71 -6.91
CA TRP A 65 23.09 0.64 -7.21
C TRP A 65 22.63 -0.81 -7.06
N GLY A 66 21.74 -1.07 -6.10
CA GLY A 66 21.20 -2.40 -5.85
C GLY A 66 19.90 -2.66 -6.59
N TRP A 67 19.62 -3.93 -6.86
CA TRP A 67 18.27 -4.35 -7.27
C TRP A 67 17.20 -3.92 -6.24
N ASP A 68 17.55 -3.84 -4.94
CA ASP A 68 16.66 -3.30 -3.92
C ASP A 68 16.23 -1.84 -4.16
N ASP A 69 17.13 -1.02 -4.71
CA ASP A 69 16.84 0.39 -5.00
C ASP A 69 15.94 0.50 -6.24
N THR A 70 16.18 -0.31 -7.27
CA THR A 70 15.31 -0.37 -8.47
C THR A 70 13.89 -0.78 -8.10
N PHE A 71 13.71 -1.83 -7.29
CA PHE A 71 12.37 -2.29 -6.90
C PHE A 71 11.67 -1.31 -5.95
N ALA A 72 12.41 -0.60 -5.09
CA ALA A 72 11.81 0.42 -4.22
C ALA A 72 11.26 1.60 -5.05
N VAL A 73 12.03 2.09 -6.03
CA VAL A 73 11.56 3.15 -6.94
C VAL A 73 10.41 2.64 -7.82
N ALA A 74 10.52 1.41 -8.34
CA ALA A 74 9.47 0.80 -9.16
C ALA A 74 8.17 0.59 -8.36
N GLY A 75 8.23 0.34 -7.05
CA GLY A 75 7.07 0.25 -6.17
C GLY A 75 6.45 1.61 -5.82
N TRP A 76 7.24 2.69 -5.81
CA TRP A 76 6.78 4.05 -5.54
C TRP A 76 6.11 4.73 -6.73
N ILE A 77 6.53 4.44 -7.97
CA ILE A 77 5.90 5.03 -9.17
C ILE A 77 4.39 4.75 -9.22
N PRO A 78 3.89 3.51 -9.03
CA PRO A 78 2.46 3.21 -9.03
C PRO A 78 1.72 3.69 -7.78
N LEU A 79 2.41 4.07 -6.69
CA LEU A 79 1.75 4.62 -5.50
C LEU A 79 1.03 5.96 -5.80
N TRP A 80 1.61 6.81 -6.65
CA TRP A 80 1.02 8.10 -7.00
C TRP A 80 -0.33 7.99 -7.72
N PRO A 81 -0.45 7.22 -8.82
CA PRO A 81 -1.73 7.06 -9.48
C PRO A 81 -2.76 6.36 -8.59
N SER A 82 -2.36 5.40 -7.73
CA SER A 82 -3.32 4.82 -6.78
C SER A 82 -3.83 5.88 -5.80
N VAL A 83 -2.96 6.68 -5.18
CA VAL A 83 -3.39 7.80 -4.32
C VAL A 83 -4.30 8.77 -5.08
N ALA A 84 -4.03 9.07 -6.36
CA ALA A 84 -4.90 9.93 -7.16
C ALA A 84 -6.32 9.35 -7.31
N PHE A 85 -6.46 8.08 -7.66
CA PHE A 85 -7.77 7.41 -7.75
C PHE A 85 -8.50 7.37 -6.40
N LEU A 86 -7.77 7.18 -5.29
CA LEU A 86 -8.35 7.29 -3.94
C LEU A 86 -8.95 8.67 -3.71
N ILE A 87 -8.21 9.75 -3.99
CA ILE A 87 -8.70 11.11 -3.80
C ILE A 87 -9.94 11.36 -4.68
N ILE A 88 -9.93 10.91 -5.93
CA ILE A 88 -11.09 11.05 -6.83
C ILE A 88 -12.30 10.32 -6.24
N ALA A 89 -12.14 9.08 -5.78
CA ALA A 89 -13.22 8.29 -5.18
C ALA A 89 -13.82 8.95 -3.93
N THR A 90 -13.02 9.64 -3.10
CA THR A 90 -13.56 10.41 -1.95
C THR A 90 -14.46 11.56 -2.36
N ARG A 91 -14.30 12.12 -3.57
CA ARG A 91 -15.20 13.16 -4.11
C ARG A 91 -16.53 12.58 -4.63
N TRP A 92 -16.54 11.29 -4.90
CA TRP A 92 -17.73 10.54 -5.30
C TRP A 92 -18.48 9.89 -4.12
N GLY A 93 -18.01 10.10 -2.88
CA GLY A 93 -18.68 9.62 -1.67
C GLY A 93 -17.98 8.47 -0.95
N LEU A 94 -16.76 8.08 -1.34
CA LEU A 94 -15.97 7.11 -0.56
C LEU A 94 -15.69 7.65 0.86
N GLY A 95 -16.04 6.87 1.88
CA GLY A 95 -15.94 7.28 3.28
C GLY A 95 -17.14 8.07 3.82
N ALA A 96 -18.15 8.39 3.00
CA ALA A 96 -19.41 8.92 3.51
C ALA A 96 -20.28 7.77 4.05
N HIS A 97 -21.13 8.07 5.03
CA HIS A 97 -22.21 7.14 5.38
C HIS A 97 -23.24 7.15 4.25
N ASP A 98 -23.84 5.99 3.93
CA ASP A 98 -24.77 5.89 2.79
C ASP A 98 -25.98 6.83 2.97
N ALA A 99 -26.34 7.15 4.22
CA ALA A 99 -27.39 8.11 4.59
C ALA A 99 -27.08 9.59 4.23
N GLN A 100 -25.80 9.93 4.00
CA GLN A 100 -25.39 11.29 3.61
C GLN A 100 -25.46 11.51 2.09
N ILE A 101 -25.72 10.44 1.32
CA ILE A 101 -25.81 10.47 -0.13
C ILE A 101 -27.30 10.48 -0.52
N PRO A 102 -27.72 11.29 -1.51
CA PRO A 102 -29.12 11.29 -1.95
C PRO A 102 -29.57 9.88 -2.35
N GLU A 103 -30.63 9.36 -1.71
CA GLU A 103 -31.13 7.98 -1.95
C GLU A 103 -31.42 7.69 -3.43
N ARG A 104 -31.93 8.68 -4.16
CA ARG A 104 -32.20 8.57 -5.61
C ARG A 104 -30.93 8.50 -6.47
N GLY A 105 -29.78 8.90 -5.91
CA GLY A 105 -28.48 8.96 -6.58
C GLY A 105 -27.49 7.86 -6.14
N LEU A 106 -27.76 7.18 -5.02
CA LEU A 106 -26.79 6.30 -4.33
C LEU A 106 -26.17 5.23 -5.24
N ILE A 107 -26.99 4.57 -6.07
CA ILE A 107 -26.54 3.52 -6.99
C ILE A 107 -25.50 4.06 -7.99
N TYR A 108 -25.71 5.26 -8.52
CA TYR A 108 -24.81 5.87 -9.49
C TYR A 108 -23.49 6.32 -8.86
N TYR A 109 -23.52 6.87 -7.64
CA TYR A 109 -22.31 7.17 -6.88
C TYR A 109 -21.52 5.90 -6.53
N GLN A 110 -22.22 4.83 -6.12
CA GLN A 110 -21.58 3.53 -5.86
C GLN A 110 -20.92 2.96 -7.10
N ILE A 111 -21.55 3.07 -8.28
CA ILE A 111 -20.94 2.65 -9.56
C ILE A 111 -19.62 3.39 -9.79
N LYS A 112 -19.60 4.72 -9.61
CA LYS A 112 -18.39 5.54 -9.79
C LYS A 112 -17.29 5.23 -8.79
N VAL A 113 -17.64 5.13 -7.51
CA VAL A 113 -16.68 4.74 -6.47
C VAL A 113 -16.12 3.34 -6.75
N LYS A 114 -16.95 2.39 -7.19
CA LYS A 114 -16.48 1.04 -7.53
C LYS A 114 -15.51 1.01 -8.70
N GLU A 115 -15.80 1.79 -9.74
CA GLU A 115 -14.92 1.96 -10.90
C GLU A 115 -13.54 2.52 -10.47
N ASP A 116 -13.52 3.64 -9.71
CA ASP A 116 -12.26 4.25 -9.25
C ASP A 116 -11.49 3.35 -8.29
N MET A 117 -12.19 2.61 -7.41
CA MET A 117 -11.59 1.67 -6.48
C MET A 117 -10.98 0.45 -7.18
N PHE A 118 -11.58 -0.01 -8.29
CA PHE A 118 -10.98 -1.06 -9.09
C PHE A 118 -9.62 -0.63 -9.66
N TYR A 119 -9.53 0.58 -10.21
CA TYR A 119 -8.26 1.13 -10.71
C TYR A 119 -7.25 1.32 -9.57
N PHE A 120 -7.69 1.85 -8.42
CA PHE A 120 -6.87 1.94 -7.22
C PHE A 120 -6.27 0.58 -6.86
N GLU A 121 -7.08 -0.47 -6.77
CA GLU A 121 -6.69 -1.78 -6.27
C GLU A 121 -5.68 -2.48 -7.19
N VAL A 122 -5.90 -2.45 -8.50
CA VAL A 122 -4.97 -3.02 -9.49
C VAL A 122 -3.58 -2.37 -9.41
N ILE A 123 -3.56 -1.04 -9.35
CA ILE A 123 -2.31 -0.26 -9.29
C ILE A 123 -1.64 -0.44 -7.92
N TYR A 124 -2.42 -0.45 -6.84
CA TYR A 124 -1.96 -0.70 -5.48
C TYR A 124 -1.29 -2.06 -5.35
N PHE A 125 -1.88 -3.13 -5.92
CA PHE A 125 -1.27 -4.46 -5.88
C PHE A 125 0.12 -4.49 -6.53
N ALA A 126 0.28 -3.83 -7.68
CA ALA A 126 1.57 -3.70 -8.33
C ALA A 126 2.59 -2.96 -7.44
N SER A 127 2.18 -1.83 -6.84
CA SER A 127 3.00 -1.08 -5.88
C SER A 127 3.42 -1.94 -4.68
N SER A 128 2.47 -2.68 -4.10
CA SER A 128 2.66 -3.50 -2.91
C SER A 128 3.65 -4.64 -3.16
N VAL A 129 3.48 -5.39 -4.26
CA VAL A 129 4.38 -6.51 -4.62
C VAL A 129 5.81 -6.01 -4.85
N LEU A 130 5.99 -4.93 -5.61
CA LEU A 130 7.31 -4.37 -5.89
C LEU A 130 8.00 -3.85 -4.61
N THR A 131 7.24 -3.20 -3.73
CA THR A 131 7.75 -2.72 -2.44
C THR A 131 8.16 -3.88 -1.53
N LYS A 132 7.36 -4.94 -1.44
CA LYS A 132 7.68 -6.14 -0.64
C LYS A 132 8.87 -6.89 -1.22
N LEU A 133 9.03 -6.93 -2.54
CA LEU A 133 10.21 -7.49 -3.19
C LEU A 133 11.48 -6.68 -2.85
N ALA A 134 11.39 -5.34 -2.86
CA ALA A 134 12.50 -4.48 -2.43
C ALA A 134 12.90 -4.74 -0.96
N MET A 135 11.92 -4.89 -0.07
CA MET A 135 12.16 -5.28 1.33
C MET A 135 12.81 -6.65 1.44
N ALA A 136 12.29 -7.66 0.73
CA ALA A 136 12.79 -9.02 0.76
C ALA A 136 14.26 -9.08 0.36
N ILE A 137 14.63 -8.42 -0.74
CA ILE A 137 16.02 -8.33 -1.21
C ILE A 137 16.89 -7.63 -0.15
N MET A 138 16.39 -6.55 0.46
CA MET A 138 17.11 -5.85 1.51
C MET A 138 17.36 -6.73 2.74
N ILE A 139 16.37 -7.50 3.19
CA ILE A 139 16.51 -8.41 4.35
C ILE A 139 17.46 -9.55 4.00
N VAL A 140 17.36 -10.14 2.80
CA VAL A 140 18.28 -11.21 2.32
C VAL A 140 19.72 -10.70 2.20
N ARG A 141 19.93 -9.45 1.80
CA ARG A 141 21.27 -8.83 1.76
C ARG A 141 21.85 -8.61 3.16
N LEU A 142 21.00 -8.46 4.17
CA LEU A 142 21.42 -8.27 5.55
C LEU A 142 21.59 -9.59 6.30
N SER A 143 20.91 -10.65 5.86
CA SER A 143 21.04 -11.97 6.44
C SER A 143 22.37 -12.60 6.07
N SER A 144 23.06 -13.13 7.09
CA SER A 144 24.25 -13.95 6.89
C SER A 144 23.90 -15.44 6.74
N THR A 145 22.67 -15.83 7.08
CA THR A 145 22.21 -17.22 7.17
C THR A 145 21.27 -17.55 6.02
N ARG A 146 21.56 -18.64 5.29
CA ARG A 146 20.77 -19.07 4.12
C ARG A 146 19.32 -19.45 4.46
N VAL A 147 19.07 -19.96 5.67
CA VAL A 147 17.71 -20.35 6.13
C VAL A 147 16.73 -19.19 6.05
N TYR A 148 17.11 -18.00 6.55
CA TYR A 148 16.25 -16.82 6.48
C TYR A 148 16.00 -16.37 5.04
N SER A 149 17.00 -16.52 4.16
CA SER A 149 16.84 -16.21 2.74
C SER A 149 15.83 -17.13 2.06
N TYR A 150 15.85 -18.44 2.36
CA TYR A 150 14.84 -19.38 1.84
C TYR A 150 13.43 -19.05 2.34
N ILE A 151 13.27 -18.70 3.62
CA ILE A 151 11.97 -18.30 4.18
C ILE A 151 11.43 -17.06 3.46
N ILE A 152 12.27 -16.04 3.26
CA ILE A 152 11.87 -14.79 2.60
C ILE A 152 11.51 -15.02 1.13
N TRP A 153 12.32 -15.77 0.39
CA TRP A 153 12.01 -16.09 -1.01
C TRP A 153 10.76 -16.96 -1.15
N GLY A 154 10.56 -17.92 -0.25
CA GLY A 154 9.32 -18.69 -0.17
C GLY A 154 8.10 -17.79 0.09
N ASN A 155 8.23 -16.84 1.01
CA ASN A 155 7.18 -15.86 1.31
C ASN A 155 6.85 -14.96 0.10
N MET A 156 7.87 -14.55 -0.67
CA MET A 156 7.67 -13.79 -1.91
C MET A 156 7.02 -14.63 -3.01
N ALA A 157 7.33 -15.93 -3.10
CA ALA A 157 6.66 -16.83 -4.03
C ALA A 157 5.16 -16.96 -3.69
N VAL A 158 4.83 -17.14 -2.40
CA VAL A 158 3.43 -17.17 -1.92
C VAL A 158 2.71 -15.86 -2.25
N LEU A 159 3.34 -14.71 -1.99
CA LEU A 159 2.78 -13.40 -2.36
C LEU A 159 2.52 -13.27 -3.86
N GLY A 160 3.48 -13.69 -4.69
CA GLY A 160 3.38 -13.62 -6.15
C GLY A 160 2.25 -14.51 -6.69
N ILE A 161 2.14 -15.75 -6.19
CA ILE A 161 1.07 -16.67 -6.55
C ILE A 161 -0.27 -16.08 -6.13
N ASN A 162 -0.41 -15.63 -4.89
CA ASN A 162 -1.63 -15.04 -4.37
C ASN A 162 -2.10 -13.84 -5.21
N THR A 163 -1.20 -12.90 -5.50
CA THR A 163 -1.52 -11.70 -6.29
C THR A 163 -1.94 -12.08 -7.71
N THR A 164 -1.24 -13.03 -8.34
CA THR A 164 -1.58 -13.51 -9.68
C THR A 164 -2.95 -14.16 -9.71
N VAL A 165 -3.26 -15.03 -8.74
CA VAL A 165 -4.56 -15.69 -8.62
C VAL A 165 -5.66 -14.67 -8.40
N CYS A 166 -5.49 -13.73 -7.48
CA CYS A 166 -6.48 -12.67 -7.22
C CYS A 166 -6.74 -11.83 -8.49
N MET A 167 -5.68 -11.41 -9.18
CA MET A 167 -5.79 -10.60 -10.39
C MET A 167 -6.48 -11.35 -11.54
N VAL A 168 -6.16 -12.63 -11.76
CA VAL A 168 -6.84 -13.46 -12.76
C VAL A 168 -8.33 -13.62 -12.44
N ILE A 169 -8.67 -13.89 -11.18
CA ILE A 169 -10.07 -14.05 -10.78
C ILE A 169 -10.82 -12.72 -10.92
N MET A 170 -10.21 -11.58 -10.60
CA MET A 170 -10.84 -10.27 -10.81
C MET A 170 -11.13 -9.98 -12.30
N LEU A 171 -10.20 -10.33 -13.20
CA LEU A 171 -10.37 -10.09 -14.64
C LEU A 171 -11.36 -11.04 -15.31
N VAL A 172 -11.49 -12.28 -14.82
CA VAL A 172 -12.33 -13.33 -15.44
C VAL A 172 -13.65 -13.54 -14.69
N GLY A 173 -13.80 -12.96 -13.50
CA GLY A 173 -14.96 -13.17 -12.63
C GLY A 173 -16.28 -12.63 -13.19
N CYS A 174 -16.23 -11.56 -13.99
CA CYS A 174 -17.40 -10.91 -14.58
C CYS A 174 -17.19 -10.63 -16.07
N HIS A 175 -18.25 -10.82 -16.86
CA HIS A 175 -18.25 -10.55 -18.30
C HIS A 175 -19.43 -9.64 -18.68
N PRO A 176 -19.16 -8.49 -19.33
CA PRO A 176 -17.86 -7.83 -19.54
C PRO A 176 -17.31 -7.23 -18.22
N ILE A 177 -16.02 -6.83 -18.17
CA ILE A 177 -15.37 -6.26 -16.96
C ILE A 177 -16.22 -5.14 -16.29
N PRO A 178 -16.90 -4.25 -17.04
CA PRO A 178 -17.77 -3.23 -16.43
C PRO A 178 -18.92 -3.77 -15.57
N ALA A 179 -19.26 -5.06 -15.72
CA ALA A 179 -20.23 -5.72 -14.86
C ALA A 179 -19.78 -5.83 -13.39
N LEU A 180 -18.48 -5.61 -13.10
CA LEU A 180 -17.95 -5.58 -11.74
C LEU A 180 -18.47 -4.39 -10.94
N TRP A 181 -18.54 -3.20 -11.56
CA TRP A 181 -19.05 -2.00 -10.91
C TRP A 181 -20.51 -1.72 -11.22
N ASN A 182 -21.02 -2.20 -12.35
CA ASN A 182 -22.43 -2.08 -12.75
C ASN A 182 -23.00 -3.43 -13.18
N GLU A 183 -23.63 -4.13 -12.23
CA GLU A 183 -24.17 -5.48 -12.41
C GLU A 183 -25.20 -5.60 -13.54
N LYS A 184 -25.82 -4.49 -13.96
CA LYS A 184 -26.78 -4.47 -15.07
C LYS A 184 -26.13 -4.62 -16.45
N LEU A 185 -24.83 -4.30 -16.60
CA LEU A 185 -24.09 -4.37 -17.86
C LEU A 185 -23.69 -5.80 -18.28
N GLY A 186 -23.93 -6.81 -17.45
CA GLY A 186 -23.51 -8.17 -17.78
C GLY A 186 -23.92 -9.22 -16.77
N TYR A 187 -23.03 -10.19 -16.55
CA TYR A 187 -23.18 -11.21 -15.53
C TYR A 187 -21.84 -11.54 -14.87
N CYS A 188 -21.89 -11.79 -13.57
CA CYS A 188 -20.77 -12.31 -12.79
C CYS A 188 -21.00 -13.79 -12.50
N ARG A 189 -19.97 -14.61 -12.71
CA ARG A 189 -20.07 -16.08 -12.59
C ARG A 189 -20.13 -16.53 -11.13
N ILE A 190 -19.62 -15.70 -10.22
CA ILE A 190 -19.62 -15.93 -8.77
C ILE A 190 -20.22 -14.69 -8.11
N PRO A 191 -21.49 -14.71 -7.69
CA PRO A 191 -22.05 -13.62 -6.89
C PRO A 191 -21.23 -13.47 -5.60
N ASN A 192 -20.80 -12.24 -5.28
CA ASN A 192 -19.87 -11.93 -4.18
C ASN A 192 -18.49 -12.60 -4.24
N GLY A 193 -18.11 -13.20 -5.39
CA GLY A 193 -16.82 -13.86 -5.55
C GLY A 193 -15.63 -12.92 -5.37
N TRP A 194 -15.77 -11.67 -5.82
CA TRP A 194 -14.76 -10.63 -5.62
C TRP A 194 -14.47 -10.37 -4.13
N MET A 195 -15.49 -10.38 -3.27
CA MET A 195 -15.34 -10.18 -1.83
C MET A 195 -14.62 -11.36 -1.17
N LEU A 196 -14.98 -12.60 -1.52
CA LEU A 196 -14.32 -13.80 -1.00
C LEU A 196 -12.84 -13.86 -1.41
N VAL A 197 -12.55 -13.53 -2.67
CA VAL A 197 -11.18 -13.50 -3.21
C VAL A 197 -10.37 -12.39 -2.55
N SER A 198 -10.94 -11.19 -2.40
CA SER A 198 -10.29 -10.07 -1.73
C SER A 198 -10.01 -10.37 -0.26
N TYR A 199 -10.92 -11.08 0.42
CA TYR A 199 -10.71 -11.56 1.79
C TYR A 199 -9.58 -12.58 1.88
N ALA A 200 -9.60 -13.63 1.05
CA ALA A 200 -8.54 -14.65 1.03
C ALA A 200 -7.17 -14.04 0.67
N GLY A 201 -7.14 -13.17 -0.33
CA GLY A 201 -5.94 -12.44 -0.74
C GLY A 201 -5.40 -11.53 0.36
N SER A 202 -6.31 -10.87 1.09
CA SER A 202 -6.02 -10.04 2.25
C SER A 202 -5.37 -10.83 3.40
N VAL A 203 -5.86 -12.05 3.68
CA VAL A 203 -5.30 -12.96 4.69
C VAL A 203 -3.86 -13.30 4.37
N ILE A 204 -3.61 -13.74 3.13
CA ILE A 204 -2.28 -14.13 2.70
C ILE A 204 -1.33 -12.92 2.71
N LEU A 205 -1.79 -11.75 2.27
CA LEU A 205 -1.00 -10.52 2.31
C LEU A 205 -0.56 -10.17 3.73
N ALA A 206 -1.47 -10.27 4.70
CA ALA A 206 -1.11 -10.05 6.10
C ALA A 206 -0.10 -11.09 6.60
N MET A 207 -0.30 -12.39 6.30
CA MET A 207 0.67 -13.43 6.67
C MET A 207 2.08 -13.16 6.10
N VAL A 208 2.15 -12.63 4.89
CA VAL A 208 3.41 -12.22 4.25
C VAL A 208 4.06 -11.09 5.05
N ASP A 209 3.30 -10.10 5.50
CA ASP A 209 3.80 -9.01 6.34
C ASP A 209 4.31 -9.47 7.69
N TRP A 210 3.55 -10.34 8.37
CA TRP A 210 3.98 -10.96 9.62
C TRP A 210 5.31 -11.69 9.45
N THR A 211 5.46 -12.44 8.36
CA THR A 211 6.70 -13.18 8.08
C THR A 211 7.87 -12.23 7.81
N CYS A 212 7.65 -11.18 7.02
CA CYS A 212 8.66 -10.15 6.74
C CYS A 212 9.03 -9.33 7.98
N ALA A 213 8.10 -9.11 8.91
CA ALA A 213 8.35 -8.46 10.18
C ALA A 213 9.10 -9.40 11.13
N ILE A 214 8.64 -10.63 11.34
CA ILE A 214 9.23 -11.55 12.33
C ILE A 214 10.65 -12.01 11.95
N THR A 215 10.93 -12.19 10.66
CA THR A 215 12.22 -12.71 10.19
C THR A 215 13.43 -11.90 10.69
N PRO A 216 13.49 -10.56 10.53
CA PRO A 216 14.60 -9.76 11.06
C PRO A 216 14.69 -9.78 12.59
N PHE A 217 13.59 -9.97 13.33
CA PHE A 217 13.64 -10.10 14.79
C PHE A 217 14.45 -11.31 15.22
N PHE A 218 14.15 -12.48 14.65
CA PHE A 218 14.88 -13.71 14.95
C PHE A 218 16.35 -13.64 14.49
N MET A 219 16.60 -13.01 13.34
CA MET A 219 17.95 -12.80 12.83
C MET A 219 18.82 -11.95 13.77
N ILE A 220 18.26 -10.95 14.45
CA ILE A 220 18.98 -10.11 15.41
C ILE A 220 19.29 -10.86 16.69
N ARG A 221 18.36 -11.68 17.17
CA ARG A 221 18.52 -12.40 18.44
C ARG A 221 19.68 -13.40 18.38
N SER A 222 19.92 -13.98 17.20
CA SER A 222 20.97 -14.98 16.99
C SER A 222 22.35 -14.39 16.66
N LEU A 223 22.44 -13.12 16.21
CA LEU A 223 23.70 -12.53 15.74
C LEU A 223 24.13 -11.34 16.62
N GLN A 224 25.37 -11.38 17.14
CA GLN A 224 25.98 -10.26 17.89
C GLN A 224 26.24 -9.06 16.98
N MET A 225 25.18 -8.33 16.62
CA MET A 225 25.25 -7.14 15.78
C MET A 225 25.54 -5.89 16.62
N PRO A 226 26.31 -4.92 16.08
CA PRO A 226 26.54 -3.64 16.75
C PRO A 226 25.20 -2.93 17.00
N LYS A 227 25.03 -2.28 18.17
CA LYS A 227 23.79 -1.61 18.62
C LYS A 227 23.13 -0.74 17.54
N ARG A 228 23.95 -0.12 16.69
CA ARG A 228 23.48 0.71 15.58
C ARG A 228 22.65 -0.09 14.55
N ARG A 229 23.03 -1.33 14.20
CA ARG A 229 22.26 -2.22 13.26
C ARG A 229 20.95 -2.71 13.86
N LYS A 230 20.92 -2.85 15.17
CA LYS A 230 19.73 -3.23 15.94
C LYS A 230 18.61 -2.19 15.81
N ILE A 231 18.93 -0.89 15.85
CA ILE A 231 17.93 0.21 15.81
C ILE A 231 17.18 0.27 14.48
N SER A 232 17.88 0.22 13.33
CA SER A 232 17.17 0.24 12.02
C SER A 232 16.25 -0.95 11.85
N LEU A 233 16.67 -2.12 12.33
CA LEU A 233 15.83 -3.31 12.25
C LEU A 233 14.65 -3.23 13.20
N GLN A 234 14.82 -2.64 14.39
CA GLN A 234 13.70 -2.34 15.30
C GLN A 234 12.70 -1.38 14.63
N ALA A 235 13.16 -0.37 13.89
CA ALA A 235 12.26 0.51 13.16
C ALA A 235 11.47 -0.24 12.07
N VAL A 236 12.16 -1.05 11.24
CA VAL A 236 11.51 -1.90 10.23
C VAL A 236 10.50 -2.86 10.86
N LEU A 237 10.85 -3.45 12.01
CA LEU A 237 9.96 -4.30 12.81
C LEU A 237 8.72 -3.55 13.27
N SER A 238 8.87 -2.33 13.81
CA SER A 238 7.74 -1.50 14.22
C SER A 238 6.79 -1.21 13.06
N PHE A 239 7.32 -0.86 11.89
CA PHE A 239 6.50 -0.65 10.69
C PHE A 239 5.81 -1.92 10.21
N GLY A 240 6.48 -3.07 10.29
CA GLY A 240 5.89 -4.37 9.98
C GLY A 240 4.73 -4.75 10.91
N VAL A 241 4.84 -4.48 12.21
CA VAL A 241 3.76 -4.71 13.19
C VAL A 241 2.57 -3.80 12.91
N ILE A 242 2.82 -2.51 12.61
CA ILE A 242 1.76 -1.56 12.27
C ILE A 242 1.06 -1.97 10.96
N GLY A 243 1.81 -2.34 9.92
CA GLY A 243 1.25 -2.85 8.66
C GLY A 243 0.46 -4.15 8.83
N SER A 244 0.93 -5.04 9.71
CA SER A 244 0.19 -6.25 10.09
C SER A 244 -1.12 -5.94 10.80
N ALA A 245 -1.11 -4.99 11.75
CA ALA A 245 -2.32 -4.55 12.45
C ALA A 245 -3.31 -3.92 11.46
N ALA A 246 -2.81 -3.14 10.48
CA ALA A 246 -3.61 -2.62 9.38
C ALA A 246 -4.32 -3.75 8.62
N GLY A 247 -3.60 -4.84 8.32
CA GLY A 247 -4.18 -6.00 7.64
C GLY A 247 -5.26 -6.73 8.44
N LEU A 248 -5.09 -6.86 9.75
CA LEU A 248 -6.11 -7.45 10.64
C LEU A 248 -7.36 -6.58 10.75
N VAL A 249 -7.17 -5.26 10.87
CA VAL A 249 -8.28 -4.30 10.92
C VAL A 249 -9.07 -4.35 9.60
N ARG A 250 -8.37 -4.35 8.46
CA ARG A 250 -8.95 -4.55 7.13
C ARG A 250 -9.75 -5.86 7.02
N MET A 251 -9.29 -6.96 7.63
CA MET A 251 -10.04 -8.23 7.71
C MET A 251 -11.34 -8.13 8.50
N GLY A 252 -11.33 -7.41 9.62
CA GLY A 252 -12.53 -7.18 10.43
C GLY A 252 -13.64 -6.48 9.64
N TYR A 253 -13.26 -5.55 8.77
CA TYR A 253 -14.24 -4.86 7.93
C TYR A 253 -14.84 -5.76 6.87
N TYR A 254 -14.13 -6.76 6.31
CA TYR A 254 -14.69 -7.70 5.32
C TYR A 254 -15.97 -8.39 5.81
N HIS A 255 -16.09 -8.70 7.10
CA HIS A 255 -17.33 -9.29 7.63
C HIS A 255 -18.52 -8.31 7.59
N SER A 256 -18.26 -7.01 7.56
CA SER A 256 -19.24 -5.92 7.41
C SER A 256 -19.55 -5.58 5.95
N TYR A 257 -18.89 -6.19 4.96
CA TYR A 257 -19.18 -6.01 3.52
C TYR A 257 -20.36 -6.87 3.04
N ASP A 258 -20.89 -7.75 3.89
CA ASP A 258 -22.09 -8.48 3.53
C ASP A 258 -23.26 -7.48 3.47
N THR A 259 -23.52 -6.97 2.27
CA THR A 259 -24.65 -6.09 1.92
C THR A 259 -26.00 -6.70 2.29
N THR A 260 -26.04 -8.00 2.60
CA THR A 260 -27.21 -8.71 3.11
C THR A 260 -27.47 -8.45 4.61
N LYS A 261 -26.45 -8.03 5.39
CA LYS A 261 -26.57 -7.74 6.84
C LYS A 261 -26.42 -6.27 7.20
N HIS A 262 -25.63 -5.47 6.47
CA HIS A 262 -25.42 -4.04 6.75
C HIS A 262 -25.47 -3.18 5.46
N PRO A 263 -26.67 -2.97 4.88
CA PRO A 263 -26.84 -2.24 3.62
C PRO A 263 -26.56 -0.73 3.67
N ASN A 264 -26.30 -0.15 4.85
CA ASN A 264 -26.31 1.31 5.07
C ASN A 264 -24.92 1.95 5.34
N GLU A 265 -23.85 1.16 5.35
CA GLU A 265 -22.49 1.64 5.67
C GLU A 265 -21.41 1.09 4.71
N SER A 266 -21.78 0.71 3.49
CA SER A 266 -20.87 0.03 2.58
C SER A 266 -19.71 0.95 2.17
N LEU A 267 -19.99 2.21 1.82
CA LEU A 267 -18.97 3.19 1.39
C LEU A 267 -18.06 3.65 2.52
N TYR A 268 -18.58 3.73 3.75
CA TYR A 268 -17.80 4.08 4.94
C TYR A 268 -16.76 3.00 5.26
N ASN A 269 -17.21 1.74 5.32
CA ASN A 269 -16.33 0.59 5.56
C ASN A 269 -15.29 0.43 4.44
N TRP A 270 -15.66 0.76 3.21
CA TRP A 270 -14.73 0.72 2.09
C TRP A 270 -13.64 1.79 2.19
N GLY A 271 -14.01 3.01 2.55
CA GLY A 271 -13.06 4.10 2.81
C GLY A 271 -12.03 3.73 3.88
N GLN A 272 -12.47 3.07 4.95
CA GLN A 272 -11.59 2.61 6.02
C GLN A 272 -10.62 1.51 5.55
N THR A 273 -11.08 0.53 4.78
CA THR A 273 -10.20 -0.50 4.20
C THR A 273 -9.12 0.11 3.31
N VAL A 274 -9.49 1.07 2.47
CA VAL A 274 -8.56 1.70 1.52
C VAL A 274 -7.56 2.61 2.22
N LEU A 275 -7.98 3.30 3.28
CA LEU A 275 -7.08 4.08 4.13
C LEU A 275 -5.95 3.20 4.69
N TRP A 276 -6.28 2.03 5.22
CA TRP A 276 -5.29 1.08 5.73
C TRP A 276 -4.37 0.54 4.64
N SER A 277 -4.87 0.31 3.42
CA SER A 277 -4.05 -0.09 2.27
C SER A 277 -3.02 0.98 1.89
N VAL A 278 -3.41 2.26 1.83
CA VAL A 278 -2.46 3.35 1.55
C VAL A 278 -1.41 3.50 2.65
N LEU A 279 -1.82 3.35 3.91
CA LEU A 279 -0.89 3.32 5.03
C LEU A 279 0.10 2.15 4.90
N GLU A 280 -0.37 0.94 4.59
CA GLU A 280 0.46 -0.24 4.36
C GLU A 280 1.54 0.02 3.28
N ALA A 281 1.14 0.56 2.12
CA ALA A 281 2.08 0.86 1.04
C ALA A 281 3.09 1.95 1.41
N CYS A 282 2.65 3.05 2.02
CA CYS A 282 3.53 4.15 2.41
C CYS A 282 4.53 3.71 3.49
N LEU A 283 4.05 3.01 4.53
CA LEU A 283 4.90 2.45 5.57
C LEU A 283 5.88 1.43 5.00
N GLY A 284 5.44 0.66 4.00
CA GLY A 284 6.30 -0.30 3.34
C GLY A 284 7.48 0.36 2.61
N ILE A 285 7.21 1.41 1.85
CA ILE A 285 8.24 2.18 1.16
C ILE A 285 9.22 2.84 2.14
N ILE A 286 8.69 3.38 3.25
CA ILE A 286 9.51 3.97 4.30
C ILE A 286 10.41 2.90 4.92
N ALA A 287 9.84 1.78 5.35
CA ALA A 287 10.56 0.70 6.02
C ALA A 287 11.68 0.11 5.14
N CYS A 288 11.42 -0.11 3.85
CA CYS A 288 12.45 -0.64 2.94
C CYS A 288 13.60 0.36 2.69
N SER A 289 13.40 1.64 2.96
CA SER A 289 14.35 2.72 2.70
C SER A 289 15.16 3.16 3.94
N LEU A 290 14.77 2.72 5.15
CA LEU A 290 15.46 3.07 6.40
C LEU A 290 16.90 2.57 6.50
N PRO A 291 17.24 1.31 6.11
CA PRO A 291 18.61 0.82 6.30
C PRO A 291 19.66 1.56 5.45
N PRO A 292 19.40 1.93 4.19
CA PRO A 292 20.25 2.87 3.43
C PRO A 292 20.35 4.25 4.11
N LEU A 293 19.23 4.87 4.48
CA LEU A 293 19.20 6.21 5.10
C LEU A 293 20.04 6.28 6.39
N ARG A 294 20.15 5.19 7.14
CA ARG A 294 20.97 5.19 8.36
C ARG A 294 22.46 5.49 8.09
N LYS A 295 23.00 5.05 6.94
CA LYS A 295 24.42 5.35 6.62
C LYS A 295 24.66 6.85 6.47
N LEU A 296 23.67 7.58 5.95
CA LEU A 296 23.70 9.05 5.90
C LEU A 296 23.79 9.64 7.29
N LEU A 297 22.83 9.29 8.15
CA LEU A 297 22.73 9.88 9.49
C LEU A 297 24.03 9.63 10.25
N SER A 298 24.58 8.41 10.21
CA SER A 298 25.85 8.14 10.87
C SER A 298 27.04 8.91 10.29
N THR A 299 27.04 9.24 9.00
CA THR A 299 28.13 10.01 8.37
C THR A 299 27.98 11.50 8.68
N TYR A 300 26.76 12.03 8.60
CA TYR A 300 26.44 13.43 8.91
C TYR A 300 26.72 13.78 10.37
N TYR A 301 26.23 12.95 11.32
CA TYR A 301 26.50 13.16 12.74
C TYR A 301 27.98 13.05 13.08
N ARG A 302 28.73 12.18 12.40
CA ARG A 302 30.18 12.02 12.61
C ARG A 302 30.98 13.16 11.96
N GLY A 303 30.53 13.68 10.82
CA GLY A 303 31.08 14.88 10.19
C GLY A 303 30.94 16.12 11.08
N SER A 304 29.75 16.32 11.67
CA SER A 304 29.49 17.41 12.61
C SER A 304 30.39 17.36 13.85
N THR A 305 30.70 16.17 14.39
CA THR A 305 31.63 16.03 15.53
C THR A 305 33.10 16.18 15.13
N SER A 306 33.45 15.89 13.87
CA SER A 306 34.82 16.03 13.36
C SER A 306 35.22 17.48 13.15
N ASP A 307 34.28 18.32 12.68
CA ASP A 307 34.52 19.76 12.53
C ASP A 307 34.62 20.47 13.87
N GLU A 308 33.84 20.04 14.87
CA GLU A 308 33.92 20.59 16.24
C GLU A 308 35.25 20.24 16.93
N SER A 309 35.79 19.04 16.72
CA SER A 309 37.10 18.63 17.27
C SER A 309 38.32 19.18 16.51
N ARG A 310 38.17 19.56 15.23
CA ARG A 310 39.18 20.34 14.49
C ARG A 310 39.23 21.80 14.91
N GLY A 311 38.10 22.39 15.29
CA GLY A 311 38.04 23.73 15.87
C GLY A 311 38.77 23.82 17.22
N ILE A 312 38.63 22.80 18.08
CA ILE A 312 39.27 22.79 19.41
C ILE A 312 40.80 22.60 19.32
N ASN A 313 41.28 21.72 18.42
CA ASN A 313 42.72 21.47 18.29
C ASN A 313 43.51 22.64 17.66
N SER A 314 42.86 23.50 16.87
CA SER A 314 43.51 24.70 16.30
C SER A 314 43.63 25.86 17.30
N VAL A 315 42.76 25.90 18.31
CA VAL A 315 42.84 26.87 19.43
C VAL A 315 43.92 26.46 20.45
N VAL A 316 44.12 25.15 20.66
CA VAL A 316 45.17 24.64 21.58
C VAL A 316 46.58 24.73 20.98
N SER A 317 46.74 24.72 19.65
CA SER A 317 48.05 24.89 19.00
C SER A 317 48.49 26.36 18.83
N SER A 318 47.66 27.31 19.25
CA SER A 318 47.93 28.76 19.15
C SER A 318 48.04 29.45 20.51
N SER A 319 48.08 28.66 21.60
CA SER A 319 48.39 29.09 22.98
C SER A 319 49.72 28.51 23.42
#